data_AF-A0AAD9V0P7-F1
#
_entry.id   AF-A0AAD9V0P7-F1
#
_cell.length_a   1.000
_cell.length_b   1.000
_cell.length_c   1.000
_cell.angle_alpha   90.00
_cell.angle_beta   90.00
_cell.angle_gamma   90.00
#
_symmetry.space_group_name_H-M   'P 1'
#
loop_
_entity.id
_entity.type
_entity.pdbx_description
1 polymer ?
#
loop_
_entity_poly.entity_id
_entity_poly.type
_entity_poly.pdbx_seq_one_letter_code
_entity_poly.pdbx_strand_id
1 'polypeptide(L)'
;PKSVYSVLRIASHDNLSNFPIDQAEAKIRMQKVKDSIQLQTAYYLKVRRKLVISMSVFVLPSLCISHAMAIVANQSEERSQARTALLDHAYRSFFSDNYPSCLFACLKEIPCKSLNFWWENFTCDLNTKDKYSAHPIFFKYDVLSTHMGLMREPAGVKPPKTPYQSCKDVDSSLGDGNYAIDPDLTGNIFTAYCDMTTDGGGWTLIFRTVLETSDKVNSFTQTYGYSKMFEYKNYQLINLPTIYQLRQNISFKQLRFYCHKKRVGRTLHIMTRLNAKGEMVVRYFSNSTDRPIACGSFVNLPDDTSIVSQHCNSWSVHGDGNWGSKQYNGNWRIQNEPIYVDVGSKHTMQIVPKSFRSYCDDHWDDNVQHSAGDSWFIFVR
;
A
#
# COMPACT_ATOMS: atom_id res chain seq x y z
N PRO A 1 -8.37 9.02 24.21
CA PRO A 1 -7.57 9.88 25.14
C PRO A 1 -6.05 9.87 24.89
N LYS A 2 -5.42 8.78 24.43
CA LYS A 2 -3.97 8.76 24.13
C LYS A 2 -3.59 9.15 22.68
N SER A 3 -4.52 9.12 21.72
CA SER A 3 -4.23 9.45 20.30
C SER A 3 -4.25 10.96 19.96
N VAL A 4 -4.99 11.78 20.71
CA VAL A 4 -5.02 13.24 20.49
C VAL A 4 -3.72 13.90 20.97
N TYR A 5 -3.12 13.37 22.05
CA TYR A 5 -1.85 13.88 22.58
C TYR A 5 -0.64 13.55 21.69
N SER A 6 -0.68 12.48 20.89
CA SER A 6 0.42 12.12 19.98
C SER A 6 0.46 12.96 18.70
N VAL A 7 -0.68 13.45 18.22
CA VAL A 7 -0.76 14.35 17.05
C VAL A 7 -0.22 15.75 17.39
N LEU A 8 -0.36 16.18 18.64
CA LEU A 8 0.04 17.51 19.12
C LEU A 8 1.56 17.70 19.33
N ARG A 9 2.38 16.64 19.33
CA ARG A 9 3.83 16.75 19.60
C ARG A 9 4.69 17.07 18.37
N ILE A 10 4.17 16.87 17.16
CA ILE A 10 4.97 16.98 15.92
C ILE A 10 4.82 18.36 15.27
N ALA A 11 3.71 19.07 15.50
CA ALA A 11 3.48 20.40 14.94
C ALA A 11 4.29 21.54 15.63
N SER A 12 5.10 21.24 16.65
CA SER A 12 5.88 22.24 17.39
C SER A 12 7.37 22.29 17.04
N HIS A 13 7.85 21.53 16.04
CA HIS A 13 9.29 21.37 15.82
C HIS A 13 9.86 21.70 14.43
N ASP A 14 9.07 22.14 13.46
CA ASP A 14 9.64 22.53 12.17
C ASP A 14 9.61 24.05 11.94
N ASN A 15 10.82 24.60 11.77
CA ASN A 15 11.13 25.99 11.43
C ASN A 15 10.45 26.40 10.10
N LEU A 16 9.28 27.02 10.17
CA LEU A 16 8.68 27.76 9.06
C LEU A 16 9.23 29.20 9.03
N SER A 17 10.51 29.33 8.67
CA SER A 17 11.12 30.60 8.28
C SER A 17 11.34 30.60 6.77
N ASN A 18 10.38 31.16 6.03
CA ASN A 18 10.51 31.87 4.75
C ASN A 18 9.26 31.67 3.90
N PHE A 19 8.30 32.59 3.98
CA PHE A 19 7.48 33.08 2.84
C PHE A 19 6.65 34.27 3.36
N PRO A 20 6.91 35.51 2.90
CA PRO A 20 6.24 36.71 3.38
C PRO A 20 5.06 37.02 2.45
N ILE A 21 3.83 36.66 2.83
CA ILE A 21 2.59 37.38 2.47
C ILE A 21 1.35 36.86 3.23
N ASP A 22 1.37 35.69 3.88
CA ASP A 22 0.17 35.17 4.59
C ASP A 22 0.41 34.74 6.06
N GLN A 23 1.20 35.50 6.82
CA GLN A 23 1.39 35.21 8.26
C GLN A 23 0.25 35.73 9.14
N ALA A 24 -0.47 36.77 8.70
CA ALA A 24 -1.55 37.36 9.49
C ALA A 24 -2.81 36.49 9.44
N GLU A 25 -3.19 35.99 8.27
CA GLU A 25 -4.37 35.14 8.12
C GLU A 25 -4.12 33.74 8.70
N ALA A 26 -2.91 33.19 8.52
CA ALA A 26 -2.50 31.95 9.19
C ALA A 26 -2.50 32.07 10.74
N LYS A 27 -2.05 33.19 11.30
CA LYS A 27 -2.12 33.45 12.75
C LYS A 27 -3.56 33.60 13.24
N ILE A 28 -4.41 34.30 12.50
CA ILE A 28 -5.84 34.45 12.84
C ILE A 28 -6.56 33.09 12.77
N ARG A 29 -6.27 32.27 11.75
CA ARG A 29 -6.82 30.91 11.62
C ARG A 29 -6.32 29.98 12.74
N MET A 30 -5.04 30.02 13.08
CA MET A 30 -4.49 29.29 14.25
C MET A 30 -5.10 29.77 15.58
N GLN A 31 -5.36 31.07 15.73
CA GLN A 31 -5.98 31.59 16.95
C GLN A 31 -7.43 31.12 17.08
N LYS A 32 -8.20 31.13 15.98
CA LYS A 32 -9.57 30.54 15.95
C LYS A 32 -9.57 29.05 16.30
N VAL A 33 -8.58 28.29 15.83
CA VAL A 33 -8.39 26.88 16.21
C VAL A 33 -8.09 26.75 17.70
N LYS A 34 -7.19 27.57 18.25
CA LYS A 34 -6.87 27.58 19.70
C LYS A 34 -8.08 27.95 20.57
N ASP A 35 -8.87 28.93 20.16
CA ASP A 35 -10.04 29.39 20.91
C ASP A 35 -11.15 28.33 20.90
N SER A 36 -11.35 27.63 19.77
CA SER A 36 -12.26 26.49 19.67
C SER A 36 -11.86 25.31 20.57
N ILE A 37 -10.54 25.04 20.65
CA ILE A 37 -9.97 24.02 21.56
C ILE A 37 -10.19 24.41 23.03
N GLN A 38 -10.00 25.68 23.41
CA GLN A 38 -10.25 26.14 24.78
C GLN A 38 -11.74 26.03 25.15
N LEU A 39 -12.65 26.36 24.23
CA LEU A 39 -14.10 26.24 24.45
C LEU A 39 -14.55 24.78 24.63
N GLN A 40 -14.04 23.86 23.80
CA GLN A 40 -14.29 22.43 23.94
C GLN A 40 -13.71 21.88 25.24
N THR A 41 -12.51 22.29 25.64
CA THR A 41 -11.86 21.85 26.89
C THR A 41 -12.64 22.33 28.12
N ALA A 42 -13.13 23.57 28.11
CA ALA A 42 -13.96 24.13 29.17
C ALA A 42 -15.33 23.44 29.28
N TYR A 43 -15.97 23.12 28.15
CA TYR A 43 -17.21 22.35 28.11
C TYR A 43 -17.02 20.93 28.67
N TYR A 44 -15.96 20.23 28.25
CA TYR A 44 -15.62 18.89 28.75
C TYR A 44 -15.32 18.86 30.25
N LEU A 45 -14.60 19.86 30.79
CA LEU A 45 -14.34 19.98 32.22
C LEU A 45 -15.61 20.25 33.03
N LYS A 46 -16.56 21.02 32.48
CA LYS A 46 -17.85 21.34 33.12
C LYS A 46 -18.79 20.13 33.13
N VAL A 47 -18.82 19.35 32.06
CA VAL A 47 -19.54 18.07 31.98
C VAL A 47 -18.92 17.04 32.93
N ARG A 48 -17.58 16.94 32.98
CA ARG A 48 -16.87 16.04 33.89
C ARG A 48 -17.10 16.38 35.36
N ARG A 49 -17.13 17.66 35.74
CA ARG A 49 -17.49 18.09 37.11
C ARG A 49 -18.94 17.74 37.47
N LYS A 50 -19.90 17.89 36.54
CA LYS A 50 -21.30 17.48 36.77
C LYS A 50 -21.47 15.96 36.90
N LEU A 51 -20.71 15.17 36.13
CA LEU A 51 -20.74 13.70 36.21
C LEU A 51 -20.15 13.18 37.53
N VAL A 52 -19.07 13.79 38.02
CA VAL A 52 -18.40 13.39 39.28
C VAL A 52 -19.26 13.68 40.51
N ILE A 53 -20.09 14.72 40.50
CA ILE A 53 -20.99 15.04 41.63
C ILE A 53 -22.20 14.09 41.69
N SER A 54 -22.60 13.47 40.57
CA SER A 54 -23.75 12.56 40.49
C SER A 54 -23.42 11.09 40.78
N MET A 55 -22.14 10.71 40.87
CA MET A 55 -21.71 9.29 40.95
C MET A 55 -21.45 8.78 42.39
N SER A 56 -21.87 9.52 43.42
CA SER A 56 -21.58 9.15 44.82
C SER A 56 -22.57 8.17 45.47
N VAL A 57 -23.52 7.55 44.76
CA VAL A 57 -24.59 6.75 45.41
C VAL A 57 -24.83 5.34 44.84
N PHE A 58 -24.26 4.91 43.71
CA PHE A 58 -24.52 3.56 43.19
C PHE A 58 -23.28 2.88 42.62
N VAL A 59 -22.37 2.47 43.50
CA VAL A 59 -21.24 1.59 43.17
C VAL A 59 -21.69 0.16 43.46
N LEU A 60 -21.85 -0.65 42.41
CA LEU A 60 -21.45 -2.08 42.36
C LEU A 60 -21.99 -2.86 41.11
N PRO A 61 -23.07 -2.47 40.39
CA PRO A 61 -23.42 -3.14 39.12
C PRO A 61 -22.75 -2.54 37.87
N SER A 62 -22.30 -1.28 37.92
CA SER A 62 -21.85 -0.52 36.74
C SER A 62 -20.40 -0.80 36.31
N LEU A 63 -19.62 -1.52 37.13
CA LEU A 63 -18.23 -1.87 36.80
C LEU A 63 -18.12 -3.00 35.76
N CYS A 64 -19.12 -3.88 35.65
CA CYS A 64 -19.11 -4.96 34.66
C CYS A 64 -19.43 -4.45 33.25
N ILE A 65 -20.33 -3.48 33.12
CA ILE A 65 -20.71 -2.90 31.81
C ILE A 65 -19.58 -2.03 31.26
N SER A 66 -18.86 -1.32 32.13
CA SER A 66 -17.70 -0.50 31.72
C SER A 66 -16.47 -1.33 31.35
N HIS A 67 -16.24 -2.49 31.98
CA HIS A 67 -15.22 -3.44 31.53
C HIS A 67 -15.63 -4.14 30.23
N ALA A 68 -16.90 -4.54 30.07
CA ALA A 68 -17.37 -5.13 28.82
C ALA A 68 -17.27 -4.14 27.64
N MET A 69 -17.63 -2.87 27.82
CA MET A 69 -17.46 -1.83 26.80
C MET A 69 -15.98 -1.51 26.54
N ALA A 70 -15.10 -1.57 27.54
CA ALA A 70 -13.66 -1.40 27.36
C ALA A 70 -12.99 -2.61 26.67
N ILE A 71 -13.49 -3.83 26.91
CA ILE A 71 -13.02 -5.06 26.26
C ILE A 71 -13.49 -5.12 24.80
N VAL A 72 -14.73 -4.72 24.51
CA VAL A 72 -15.26 -4.62 23.14
C VAL A 72 -14.60 -3.45 22.37
N ALA A 73 -14.31 -2.32 23.03
CA ALA A 73 -13.55 -1.22 22.42
C ALA A 73 -12.07 -1.56 22.17
N ASN A 74 -11.52 -2.59 22.82
CA ASN A 74 -10.14 -3.04 22.61
C ASN A 74 -9.97 -4.04 21.45
N GLN A 75 -11.06 -4.53 20.85
CA GLN A 75 -11.01 -5.54 19.79
C GLN A 75 -11.33 -5.01 18.38
N SER A 76 -11.49 -3.70 18.16
CA SER A 76 -11.71 -3.14 16.81
C SER A 76 -11.18 -1.72 16.58
N GLU A 77 -10.03 -1.33 17.18
CA GLU A 77 -9.40 -0.05 16.83
C GLU A 77 -8.76 -0.09 15.44
N GLU A 78 -9.51 0.21 14.37
CA GLU A 78 -8.88 0.83 13.21
C GLU A 78 -8.50 2.26 13.56
N ARG A 79 -7.21 2.43 13.87
CA ARG A 79 -6.64 3.76 14.05
C ARG A 79 -6.73 4.50 12.73
N SER A 80 -7.27 5.72 12.78
CA SER A 80 -7.15 6.71 11.72
C SER A 80 -5.70 6.76 11.23
N GLN A 81 -5.49 6.55 9.93
CA GLN A 81 -4.20 6.63 9.29
C GLN A 81 -4.00 8.07 8.81
N ALA A 82 -3.27 8.85 9.61
CA ALA A 82 -2.87 10.18 9.18
C ALA A 82 -1.89 10.06 8.01
N ARG A 83 -1.99 11.04 7.11
CA ARG A 83 -1.17 11.17 5.92
C ARG A 83 -1.37 10.05 4.90
N THR A 84 -2.59 9.54 4.78
CA THR A 84 -2.93 8.46 3.86
C THR A 84 -4.35 8.68 3.35
N ALA A 85 -4.56 8.43 2.07
CA ALA A 85 -5.87 8.45 1.41
C ALA A 85 -6.02 7.24 0.48
N LEU A 86 -7.24 6.69 0.42
CA LEU A 86 -7.63 5.67 -0.55
C LEU A 86 -8.23 6.34 -1.78
N LEU A 87 -7.55 6.31 -2.92
CA LEU A 87 -8.00 6.91 -4.17
C LEU A 87 -8.81 5.95 -5.04
N ASP A 88 -9.57 6.50 -6.00
CA ASP A 88 -10.34 5.76 -7.02
C ASP A 88 -11.39 4.76 -6.47
N HIS A 89 -11.71 4.87 -5.19
CA HIS A 89 -12.75 4.06 -4.53
C HIS A 89 -13.85 4.92 -3.89
N ALA A 90 -13.74 6.25 -4.04
CA ALA A 90 -14.72 7.21 -3.55
C ALA A 90 -15.97 7.14 -4.43
N TYR A 91 -17.10 6.74 -3.85
CA TYR A 91 -18.40 6.77 -4.56
C TYR A 91 -19.18 8.04 -4.23
N ARG A 92 -18.76 8.79 -3.21
CA ARG A 92 -19.36 10.04 -2.80
C ARG A 92 -18.29 10.96 -2.23
N SER A 93 -18.30 12.23 -2.66
CA SER A 93 -17.41 13.28 -2.16
C SER A 93 -18.25 14.51 -1.83
N PHE A 94 -18.02 15.14 -0.66
CA PHE A 94 -18.78 16.31 -0.21
C PHE A 94 -18.03 17.13 0.84
N PHE A 95 -18.39 18.40 1.00
CA PHE A 95 -17.86 19.26 2.05
C PHE A 95 -18.35 18.82 3.44
N SER A 96 -17.44 18.72 4.41
CA SER A 96 -17.74 18.31 5.78
C SER A 96 -17.00 19.20 6.78
N ASP A 97 -17.76 19.91 7.62
CA ASP A 97 -17.26 20.90 8.59
C ASP A 97 -16.10 20.42 9.48
N ASN A 98 -16.02 19.11 9.72
CA ASN A 98 -14.95 18.49 10.48
C ASN A 98 -14.87 16.96 10.23
N TYR A 99 -13.77 16.37 10.67
CA TYR A 99 -13.51 14.93 10.56
C TYR A 99 -14.61 14.04 11.20
N PRO A 100 -15.12 14.31 12.41
CA PRO A 100 -16.23 13.55 12.98
C PRO A 100 -17.50 13.54 12.12
N SER A 101 -17.84 14.65 11.46
CA SER A 101 -19.03 14.74 10.60
C SER A 101 -18.89 13.84 9.36
N CYS A 102 -17.70 13.76 8.79
CA CYS A 102 -17.36 12.83 7.72
C CYS A 102 -17.49 11.37 8.17
N LEU A 103 -17.01 11.05 9.38
CA LEU A 103 -17.16 9.73 9.99
C LEU A 103 -18.64 9.37 10.20
N PHE A 104 -19.45 10.28 10.74
CA PHE A 104 -20.89 10.03 10.92
C PHE A 104 -21.62 9.81 9.59
N ALA A 105 -21.25 10.53 8.53
CA ALA A 105 -21.80 10.29 7.19
C ALA A 105 -21.46 8.87 6.69
N CYS A 106 -20.19 8.45 6.81
CA CYS A 106 -19.78 7.10 6.43
C CYS A 106 -20.51 6.03 7.24
N LEU A 107 -20.63 6.21 8.57
CA LEU A 107 -21.34 5.29 9.46
C LEU A 107 -22.83 5.13 9.11
N LYS A 108 -23.46 6.15 8.52
CA LYS A 108 -24.88 6.14 8.14
C LYS A 108 -25.15 5.37 6.84
N GLU A 109 -24.20 5.31 5.92
CA GLU A 109 -24.39 4.71 4.60
C GLU A 109 -23.80 3.32 4.52
N ILE A 110 -24.62 2.26 4.48
CA ILE A 110 -24.22 0.83 4.36
C ILE A 110 -23.10 0.55 3.33
N PRO A 111 -23.04 1.17 2.13
CA PRO A 111 -21.93 0.95 1.20
C PRO A 111 -20.57 1.50 1.65
N CYS A 112 -20.53 2.45 2.60
CA CYS A 112 -19.27 3.03 3.08
C CYS A 112 -18.44 2.04 3.88
N LYS A 113 -17.28 1.62 3.36
CA LYS A 113 -16.34 0.78 4.11
C LYS A 113 -15.20 1.57 4.74
N SER A 114 -14.84 2.70 4.14
CA SER A 114 -13.87 3.64 4.71
C SER A 114 -14.11 5.06 4.23
N LEU A 115 -13.40 6.02 4.78
CA LEU A 115 -13.44 7.42 4.38
C LEU A 115 -12.04 8.01 4.21
N ASN A 116 -11.93 9.03 3.37
CA ASN A 116 -10.83 10.00 3.42
C ASN A 116 -11.39 11.33 3.93
N PHE A 117 -10.61 12.03 4.74
CA PHE A 117 -10.86 13.42 5.07
C PHE A 117 -9.68 14.27 4.64
N TRP A 118 -9.94 15.25 3.80
CA TRP A 118 -8.96 16.18 3.24
C TRP A 118 -8.97 17.48 4.05
N TRP A 119 -7.88 17.72 4.78
CA TRP A 119 -7.75 18.85 5.70
C TRP A 119 -7.59 20.20 4.99
N GLU A 120 -7.13 20.20 3.74
CA GLU A 120 -6.92 21.43 2.95
C GLU A 120 -8.25 22.15 2.65
N ASN A 121 -9.27 21.41 2.26
CA ASN A 121 -10.53 21.93 1.75
C ASN A 121 -11.76 21.37 2.47
N PHE A 122 -11.57 20.63 3.57
CA PHE A 122 -12.63 20.01 4.36
C PHE A 122 -13.51 19.04 3.54
N THR A 123 -12.93 18.37 2.54
CA THR A 123 -13.65 17.38 1.73
C THR A 123 -13.65 16.03 2.42
N CYS A 124 -14.81 15.37 2.39
CA CYS A 124 -15.02 14.00 2.85
C CYS A 124 -15.30 13.10 1.65
N ASP A 125 -14.46 12.08 1.45
CA ASP A 125 -14.73 11.01 0.49
C ASP A 125 -15.19 9.76 1.21
N LEU A 126 -16.31 9.20 0.79
CA LEU A 126 -16.80 7.90 1.23
C LEU A 126 -16.39 6.83 0.23
N ASN A 127 -15.72 5.78 0.72
CA ASN A 127 -15.14 4.74 -0.11
C ASN A 127 -15.90 3.42 0.00
N THR A 128 -16.03 2.70 -1.12
CA THR A 128 -16.63 1.35 -1.19
C THR A 128 -15.70 0.25 -0.68
N LYS A 129 -14.42 0.57 -0.49
CA LYS A 129 -13.37 -0.32 0.01
C LYS A 129 -12.69 0.30 1.22
N ASP A 130 -11.92 -0.50 1.94
CA ASP A 130 -11.12 -0.12 3.10
C ASP A 130 -9.69 -0.68 2.95
N LYS A 131 -8.87 -0.56 4.00
CA LYS A 131 -7.50 -1.06 3.98
C LYS A 131 -7.38 -2.55 3.78
N TYR A 132 -8.46 -3.32 3.98
CA TYR A 132 -8.48 -4.76 3.79
C TYR A 132 -8.99 -5.17 2.43
N SER A 133 -9.83 -4.37 1.79
CA SER A 133 -10.52 -4.76 0.56
C SER A 133 -10.10 -3.97 -0.69
N ALA A 134 -9.32 -2.90 -0.53
CA ALA A 134 -8.73 -2.17 -1.65
C ALA A 134 -7.34 -2.69 -2.00
N HIS A 135 -7.02 -2.68 -3.29
CA HIS A 135 -5.65 -2.91 -3.76
C HIS A 135 -4.72 -1.83 -3.16
N PRO A 136 -3.58 -2.20 -2.58
CA PRO A 136 -2.64 -1.25 -1.99
C PRO A 136 -2.28 -0.08 -2.91
N ILE A 137 -2.22 -0.26 -4.24
CA ILE A 137 -1.96 0.84 -5.23
C ILE A 137 -2.79 2.09 -4.99
N PHE A 138 -4.02 1.91 -4.51
CA PHE A 138 -4.97 2.99 -4.31
C PHE A 138 -4.73 3.76 -3.02
N PHE A 139 -3.97 3.20 -2.07
CA PHE A 139 -3.47 3.95 -0.92
C PHE A 139 -2.30 4.84 -1.33
N LYS A 140 -2.50 6.15 -1.24
CA LYS A 140 -1.46 7.17 -1.45
C LYS A 140 -1.18 7.88 -0.14
N TYR A 141 0.08 8.27 0.04
CA TYR A 141 0.44 9.22 1.09
C TYR A 141 0.06 10.63 0.64
N ASP A 142 -0.58 11.38 1.51
CA ASP A 142 -0.84 12.81 1.32
C ASP A 142 -0.80 13.50 2.67
N VAL A 143 0.01 14.54 2.82
CA VAL A 143 0.28 15.17 4.13
C VAL A 143 -0.94 15.81 4.80
N LEU A 144 -1.97 16.15 4.02
CA LEU A 144 -3.20 16.79 4.46
C LEU A 144 -4.41 15.84 4.35
N SER A 145 -4.19 14.54 4.44
CA SER A 145 -5.25 13.53 4.43
C SER A 145 -5.28 12.69 5.72
N THR A 146 -6.48 12.21 6.06
CA THR A 146 -6.67 11.16 7.06
C THR A 146 -7.62 10.09 6.50
N HIS A 147 -7.15 8.85 6.40
CA HIS A 147 -7.97 7.69 6.07
C HIS A 147 -8.47 6.98 7.33
N MET A 148 -9.70 6.45 7.28
CA MET A 148 -10.22 5.56 8.31
C MET A 148 -11.14 4.52 7.71
N GLY A 149 -10.84 3.24 7.97
CA GLY A 149 -11.77 2.14 7.71
C GLY A 149 -12.80 1.99 8.84
N LEU A 150 -13.94 1.40 8.50
CA LEU A 150 -15.03 1.10 9.43
C LEU A 150 -15.08 -0.38 9.84
N MET A 151 -14.19 -1.24 9.30
CA MET A 151 -14.29 -2.71 9.37
C MET A 151 -15.72 -3.22 9.28
N ARG A 152 -16.45 -2.86 8.23
CA ARG A 152 -17.72 -3.53 7.96
C ARG A 152 -17.42 -4.91 7.44
N GLU A 153 -17.37 -5.86 8.37
CA GLU A 153 -17.45 -7.30 8.08
C GLU A 153 -18.49 -7.49 6.97
N PRO A 154 -18.14 -8.16 5.84
CA PRO A 154 -19.16 -8.55 4.89
C PRO A 154 -20.20 -9.35 5.65
N ALA A 155 -21.45 -8.89 5.67
CA ALA A 155 -22.54 -9.61 6.30
C ALA A 155 -22.65 -10.99 5.64
N GLY A 156 -22.04 -12.02 6.26
CA GLY A 156 -22.04 -13.40 5.78
C GLY A 156 -20.68 -14.06 5.56
N VAL A 157 -19.54 -13.36 5.64
CA VAL A 157 -18.22 -14.01 5.51
C VAL A 157 -17.70 -14.32 6.91
N LYS A 158 -17.79 -15.57 7.36
CA LYS A 158 -17.00 -16.03 8.50
C LYS A 158 -15.53 -15.88 8.09
N PRO A 159 -14.69 -15.14 8.83
CA PRO A 159 -13.25 -15.20 8.58
C PRO A 159 -12.81 -16.66 8.69
N PRO A 160 -11.90 -17.13 7.80
CA PRO A 160 -11.34 -18.47 7.91
C PRO A 160 -10.84 -18.67 9.34
N LYS A 161 -11.30 -19.74 10.00
CA LYS A 161 -10.82 -20.10 11.35
C LYS A 161 -9.32 -20.43 11.37
N THR A 162 -8.71 -20.62 10.20
CA THR A 162 -7.29 -20.91 9.99
C THR A 162 -6.75 -20.03 8.86
N PRO A 163 -5.58 -19.39 9.03
CA PRO A 163 -4.89 -18.67 7.96
C PRO A 163 -4.61 -19.59 6.75
N TYR A 164 -4.58 -19.02 5.56
CA TYR A 164 -4.19 -19.73 4.34
C TYR A 164 -2.68 -19.86 4.25
N GLN A 165 -2.12 -20.87 3.58
CA GLN A 165 -0.66 -20.91 3.39
C GLN A 165 -0.20 -19.79 2.45
N SER A 166 -0.98 -19.51 1.41
CA SER A 166 -0.74 -18.46 0.43
C SER A 166 -2.06 -17.94 -0.16
N CYS A 167 -1.99 -16.89 -0.99
CA CYS A 167 -3.16 -16.45 -1.75
C CYS A 167 -3.70 -17.52 -2.71
N LYS A 168 -2.89 -18.52 -3.09
CA LYS A 168 -3.32 -19.60 -3.97
C LYS A 168 -4.37 -20.51 -3.30
N ASP A 169 -4.37 -20.56 -1.97
CA ASP A 169 -5.26 -21.39 -1.17
C ASP A 169 -6.57 -20.67 -0.77
N VAL A 170 -6.66 -19.37 -1.08
CA VAL A 170 -7.86 -18.57 -0.86
C VAL A 170 -8.93 -18.97 -1.87
N ASP A 171 -10.18 -19.07 -1.42
CA ASP A 171 -11.31 -19.27 -2.33
C ASP A 171 -11.47 -18.03 -3.22
N SER A 172 -11.34 -18.22 -4.54
CA SER A 172 -11.52 -17.18 -5.56
C SER A 172 -12.86 -16.43 -5.44
N SER A 173 -13.91 -17.05 -4.89
CA SER A 173 -15.22 -16.41 -4.69
C SER A 173 -15.19 -15.22 -3.73
N LEU A 174 -14.17 -15.15 -2.87
CA LEU A 174 -13.98 -14.05 -1.91
C LEU A 174 -13.45 -12.77 -2.57
N GLY A 175 -12.91 -12.88 -3.80
CA GLY A 175 -12.43 -11.75 -4.59
C GLY A 175 -11.14 -11.12 -4.09
N ASP A 176 -10.74 -9.99 -4.68
CA ASP A 176 -9.49 -9.33 -4.33
C ASP A 176 -9.54 -8.70 -2.93
N GLY A 177 -8.44 -8.82 -2.18
CA GLY A 177 -8.37 -8.25 -0.84
C GLY A 177 -7.16 -8.72 -0.05
N ASN A 178 -7.11 -8.31 1.21
CA ASN A 178 -6.09 -8.69 2.17
C ASN A 178 -6.56 -9.90 2.98
N TYR A 179 -5.74 -10.93 3.01
CA TYR A 179 -6.03 -12.20 3.66
C TYR A 179 -4.96 -12.52 4.68
N ALA A 180 -5.38 -13.21 5.75
CA ALA A 180 -4.45 -13.79 6.71
C ALA A 180 -3.77 -15.01 6.09
N ILE A 181 -2.45 -14.96 5.97
CA ILE A 181 -1.63 -16.07 5.49
C ILE A 181 -0.61 -16.52 6.53
N ASP A 182 -0.30 -17.81 6.55
CA ASP A 182 0.74 -18.46 7.36
C ASP A 182 1.65 -19.28 6.43
N PRO A 183 2.62 -18.65 5.77
CA PRO A 183 3.45 -19.29 4.75
C PRO A 183 4.17 -20.55 5.23
N ASP A 184 4.69 -20.52 6.47
CA ASP A 184 5.50 -21.59 7.05
C ASP A 184 4.68 -22.60 7.87
N LEU A 185 3.37 -22.36 8.02
CA LEU A 185 2.45 -23.21 8.80
C LEU A 185 2.86 -23.36 10.27
N THR A 186 3.62 -22.41 10.82
CA THR A 186 4.09 -22.43 12.22
C THR A 186 3.22 -21.57 13.14
N GLY A 187 2.17 -20.93 12.61
CA GLY A 187 1.35 -19.95 13.33
C GLY A 187 1.84 -18.51 13.20
N ASN A 188 2.82 -18.25 12.31
CA ASN A 188 3.31 -16.91 12.03
C ASN A 188 2.43 -16.25 10.98
N ILE A 189 1.39 -15.56 11.44
CA ILE A 189 0.36 -14.99 10.56
C ILE A 189 0.78 -13.62 10.02
N PHE A 190 0.64 -13.44 8.71
CA PHE A 190 0.82 -12.19 8.00
C PHE A 190 -0.46 -11.78 7.28
N THR A 191 -0.61 -10.49 7.00
CA THR A 191 -1.68 -9.99 6.13
C THR A 191 -1.10 -9.74 4.75
N ALA A 192 -1.51 -10.52 3.74
CA ALA A 192 -1.06 -10.34 2.37
C ALA A 192 -2.22 -9.93 1.47
N TYR A 193 -1.94 -9.03 0.53
CA TYR A 193 -2.87 -8.72 -0.54
C TYR A 193 -2.86 -9.84 -1.58
N CYS A 194 -4.05 -10.38 -1.81
CA CYS A 194 -4.34 -11.40 -2.79
C CYS A 194 -5.15 -10.80 -3.94
N ASP A 195 -4.59 -10.90 -5.14
CA ASP A 195 -5.34 -10.70 -6.38
C ASP A 195 -5.94 -12.05 -6.79
N MET A 196 -7.26 -12.14 -6.66
CA MET A 196 -8.08 -13.31 -6.91
C MET A 196 -8.82 -13.21 -8.26
N THR A 197 -8.58 -12.14 -9.02
CA THR A 197 -9.29 -11.84 -10.28
C THR A 197 -8.41 -12.12 -11.50
N THR A 198 -7.17 -11.66 -11.49
CA THR A 198 -6.32 -11.71 -12.68
C THR A 198 -5.84 -13.12 -12.97
N ASP A 199 -6.04 -13.59 -14.21
CA ASP A 199 -5.65 -14.93 -14.66
C ASP A 199 -6.16 -16.05 -13.72
N GLY A 200 -7.40 -15.93 -13.26
CA GLY A 200 -8.01 -16.91 -12.34
C GLY A 200 -7.54 -16.81 -10.88
N GLY A 201 -6.79 -15.75 -10.53
CA GLY A 201 -6.48 -15.41 -9.15
C GLY A 201 -5.37 -16.22 -8.49
N GLY A 202 -5.28 -16.07 -7.17
CA GLY A 202 -4.29 -16.74 -6.33
C GLY A 202 -2.94 -16.03 -6.24
N TRP A 203 -2.85 -14.77 -6.67
CA TRP A 203 -1.61 -14.02 -6.72
C TRP A 203 -1.31 -13.34 -5.39
N THR A 204 -0.17 -13.68 -4.79
CA THR A 204 0.33 -13.03 -3.56
C THR A 204 1.20 -11.84 -3.92
N LEU A 205 0.85 -10.63 -3.48
CA LEU A 205 1.69 -9.44 -3.66
C LEU A 205 2.92 -9.51 -2.74
N ILE A 206 4.13 -9.47 -3.32
CA ILE A 206 5.41 -9.56 -2.58
C ILE A 206 6.25 -8.30 -2.64
N PHE A 207 5.96 -7.38 -3.56
CA PHE A 207 6.62 -6.09 -3.64
C PHE A 207 5.68 -5.03 -4.16
N ARG A 208 5.75 -3.86 -3.53
CA ARG A 208 4.99 -2.68 -3.91
C ARG A 208 5.81 -1.41 -3.77
N THR A 209 5.83 -0.60 -4.83
CA THR A 209 6.17 0.82 -4.74
C THR A 209 5.20 1.66 -5.55
N VAL A 210 4.81 2.80 -5.00
CA VAL A 210 3.98 3.81 -5.66
C VAL A 210 4.56 5.18 -5.37
N LEU A 211 4.87 5.98 -6.38
CA LEU A 211 5.43 7.32 -6.12
C LEU A 211 4.36 8.23 -5.53
N GLU A 212 4.72 8.88 -4.43
CA GLU A 212 3.82 9.76 -3.68
C GLU A 212 3.85 11.19 -4.25
N THR A 213 5.03 11.64 -4.66
CA THR A 213 5.24 12.95 -5.27
C THR A 213 6.02 12.79 -6.58
N SER A 214 6.07 13.87 -7.35
CA SER A 214 6.93 13.96 -8.52
C SER A 214 8.41 14.21 -8.16
N ASP A 215 8.70 14.42 -6.87
CA ASP A 215 10.05 14.70 -6.37
C ASP A 215 10.92 13.45 -6.33
N LYS A 216 12.24 13.68 -6.26
CA LYS A 216 13.20 12.60 -6.07
C LYS A 216 13.04 12.00 -4.68
N VAL A 217 12.68 10.73 -4.63
CA VAL A 217 12.64 9.96 -3.38
C VAL A 217 14.06 9.56 -3.01
N ASN A 218 14.52 10.00 -1.84
CA ASN A 218 15.93 9.87 -1.45
C ASN A 218 16.23 8.69 -0.50
N SER A 219 15.22 7.93 -0.05
CA SER A 219 15.44 6.85 0.91
C SER A 219 14.64 5.59 0.57
N PHE A 220 15.36 4.47 0.40
CA PHE A 220 14.77 3.13 0.36
C PHE A 220 15.10 2.38 1.64
N THR A 221 14.14 1.60 2.13
CA THR A 221 14.37 0.70 3.26
C THR A 221 14.64 -0.69 2.73
N GLN A 222 15.78 -1.27 3.09
CA GLN A 222 16.10 -2.66 2.77
C GLN A 222 15.34 -3.60 3.68
N THR A 223 14.91 -4.72 3.10
CA THR A 223 14.11 -5.72 3.82
C THR A 223 14.82 -7.04 3.90
N TYR A 224 14.80 -7.63 5.09
CA TYR A 224 15.28 -8.97 5.36
C TYR A 224 14.14 -9.77 6.00
N GLY A 225 13.85 -10.94 5.44
CA GLY A 225 12.75 -11.81 5.89
C GLY A 225 11.41 -11.41 5.29
N TYR A 226 10.61 -12.42 4.89
CA TYR A 226 9.38 -12.16 4.14
C TYR A 226 8.28 -11.54 5.01
N SER A 227 8.39 -11.63 6.34
CA SER A 227 7.50 -10.96 7.31
C SER A 227 7.36 -9.47 7.04
N LYS A 228 8.48 -8.83 6.67
CA LYS A 228 8.53 -7.41 6.37
C LYS A 228 8.01 -7.09 4.97
N MET A 229 8.00 -8.02 4.01
CA MET A 229 7.48 -7.77 2.66
C MET A 229 5.98 -7.49 2.66
N PHE A 230 5.25 -8.12 3.60
CA PHE A 230 3.81 -7.95 3.77
C PHE A 230 3.42 -6.69 4.54
N GLU A 231 4.39 -5.86 4.98
CA GLU A 231 4.09 -4.52 5.51
C GLU A 231 3.81 -3.51 4.39
N TYR A 232 4.16 -3.83 3.14
CA TYR A 232 3.97 -2.98 1.95
C TYR A 232 4.45 -1.54 2.12
N LYS A 233 5.52 -1.35 2.91
CA LYS A 233 6.11 -0.02 3.08
C LYS A 233 6.54 0.50 1.73
N ASN A 234 6.22 1.75 1.46
CA ASN A 234 6.63 2.36 0.21
C ASN A 234 8.16 2.44 0.15
N TYR A 235 8.73 2.26 -1.04
CA TYR A 235 10.19 2.26 -1.26
C TYR A 235 10.93 1.14 -0.49
N GLN A 236 10.26 0.01 -0.31
CA GLN A 236 10.81 -1.16 0.36
C GLN A 236 11.40 -2.14 -0.66
N LEU A 237 12.71 -2.39 -0.59
CA LEU A 237 13.36 -3.34 -1.49
C LEU A 237 13.23 -4.78 -0.99
N ILE A 238 13.14 -5.74 -1.92
CA ILE A 238 13.10 -7.17 -1.61
C ILE A 238 14.36 -7.84 -2.15
N ASN A 239 14.99 -8.67 -1.34
CA ASN A 239 16.22 -9.35 -1.72
C ASN A 239 15.98 -10.81 -2.09
N LEU A 240 16.91 -11.36 -2.87
CA LEU A 240 16.87 -12.72 -3.37
C LEU A 240 16.71 -13.78 -2.24
N PRO A 241 17.44 -13.73 -1.11
CA PRO A 241 17.26 -14.70 -0.03
C PRO A 241 15.86 -14.69 0.57
N THR A 242 15.22 -13.53 0.65
CA THR A 242 13.85 -13.43 1.18
C THR A 242 12.84 -14.08 0.22
N ILE A 243 12.98 -13.84 -1.08
CA ILE A 243 12.15 -14.47 -2.11
C ILE A 243 12.36 -15.98 -2.12
N TYR A 244 13.60 -16.43 -1.94
CA TYR A 244 13.93 -17.85 -1.82
C TYR A 244 13.24 -18.50 -0.64
N GLN A 245 13.34 -17.88 0.54
CA GLN A 245 12.72 -18.39 1.76
C GLN A 245 11.21 -18.50 1.60
N LEU A 246 10.56 -17.46 1.06
CA LEU A 246 9.13 -17.52 0.77
C LEU A 246 8.80 -18.67 -0.18
N ARG A 247 9.64 -18.89 -1.21
CA ARG A 247 9.45 -19.98 -2.17
C ARG A 247 9.52 -21.36 -1.52
N GLN A 248 10.41 -21.56 -0.56
CA GLN A 248 10.47 -22.83 0.19
C GLN A 248 9.17 -23.09 0.96
N ASN A 249 8.54 -22.02 1.45
CA ASN A 249 7.37 -22.12 2.31
C ASN A 249 6.06 -22.26 1.51
N ILE A 250 5.87 -21.52 0.42
CA ILE A 250 4.62 -21.55 -0.36
C ILE A 250 4.74 -22.22 -1.73
N SER A 251 5.95 -22.67 -2.13
CA SER A 251 6.20 -23.42 -3.37
C SER A 251 5.69 -22.76 -4.67
N PHE A 252 5.68 -21.42 -4.73
CA PHE A 252 5.22 -20.69 -5.91
C PHE A 252 6.03 -21.04 -7.18
N LYS A 253 5.33 -21.03 -8.31
CA LYS A 253 5.81 -21.47 -9.64
C LYS A 253 5.71 -20.38 -10.70
N GLN A 254 5.11 -19.24 -10.37
CA GLN A 254 5.00 -18.11 -11.28
C GLN A 254 5.39 -16.80 -10.61
N LEU A 255 5.86 -15.88 -11.44
CA LEU A 255 6.05 -14.47 -11.13
C LEU A 255 5.18 -13.64 -12.05
N ARG A 256 4.67 -12.52 -11.54
CA ARG A 256 3.99 -11.51 -12.33
C ARG A 256 4.55 -10.14 -12.04
N PHE A 257 4.87 -9.42 -13.11
CA PHE A 257 5.46 -8.10 -13.07
C PHE A 257 4.44 -7.10 -13.60
N TYR A 258 4.26 -6.03 -12.84
CA TYR A 258 3.44 -4.89 -13.23
C TYR A 258 4.24 -3.60 -13.04
N CYS A 259 4.17 -2.69 -14.01
CA CYS A 259 4.48 -1.30 -13.75
C CYS A 259 3.67 -0.37 -14.66
N HIS A 260 3.45 0.86 -14.20
CA HIS A 260 2.82 1.92 -14.99
C HIS A 260 3.37 3.29 -14.60
N LYS A 261 3.68 4.11 -15.60
CA LYS A 261 4.02 5.53 -15.43
C LYS A 261 3.05 6.41 -16.22
N LYS A 262 2.43 7.38 -15.54
CA LYS A 262 1.39 8.25 -16.12
C LYS A 262 1.88 8.98 -17.38
N ARG A 263 3.09 9.55 -17.32
CA ARG A 263 3.69 10.29 -18.45
C ARG A 263 3.94 9.40 -19.67
N VAL A 264 4.32 8.15 -19.43
CA VAL A 264 4.64 7.18 -20.48
C VAL A 264 3.35 6.64 -21.10
N GLY A 265 2.30 6.52 -20.29
CA GLY A 265 0.97 6.07 -20.69
C GLY A 265 0.87 4.56 -20.97
N ARG A 266 2.00 3.87 -21.12
CA ARG A 266 2.07 2.42 -21.29
C ARG A 266 2.14 1.68 -19.96
N THR A 267 1.66 0.45 -19.97
CA THR A 267 1.67 -0.48 -18.85
C THR A 267 2.46 -1.72 -19.24
N LEU A 268 3.42 -2.10 -18.40
CA LEU A 268 4.01 -3.44 -18.44
C LEU A 268 3.18 -4.33 -17.51
N HIS A 269 2.58 -5.39 -18.04
CA HIS A 269 1.87 -6.38 -17.23
C HIS A 269 2.05 -7.79 -17.82
N ILE A 270 3.02 -8.53 -17.28
CA ILE A 270 3.37 -9.86 -17.77
C ILE A 270 3.44 -10.87 -16.63
N MET A 271 3.19 -12.13 -16.94
CA MET A 271 3.41 -13.24 -16.02
C MET A 271 4.22 -14.37 -16.64
N THR A 272 5.00 -15.08 -15.84
CA THR A 272 5.75 -16.24 -16.32
C THR A 272 4.81 -17.38 -16.68
N ARG A 273 5.16 -18.16 -17.72
CA ARG A 273 4.41 -19.34 -18.12
C ARG A 273 4.64 -20.49 -17.13
N LEU A 274 3.64 -21.35 -16.97
CA LEU A 274 3.80 -22.66 -16.31
C LEU A 274 4.46 -23.66 -17.26
N ASN A 275 5.73 -23.43 -17.56
CA ASN A 275 6.56 -24.32 -18.38
C ASN A 275 8.02 -24.30 -17.90
N ALA A 276 8.87 -25.12 -18.49
CA ALA A 276 10.29 -25.20 -18.13
C ALA A 276 11.01 -23.84 -18.24
N LYS A 277 10.69 -23.02 -19.25
CA LYS A 277 11.29 -21.70 -19.43
C LYS A 277 10.87 -20.72 -18.33
N GLY A 278 9.59 -20.70 -17.97
CA GLY A 278 9.07 -19.87 -16.89
C GLY A 278 9.61 -20.29 -15.53
N GLU A 279 9.75 -21.59 -15.27
CA GLU A 279 10.41 -22.11 -14.05
C GLU A 279 11.85 -21.59 -13.92
N MET A 280 12.60 -21.52 -15.01
CA MET A 280 13.95 -20.93 -14.98
C MET A 280 13.95 -19.45 -14.59
N VAL A 281 12.90 -18.68 -14.93
CA VAL A 281 12.69 -17.31 -14.46
C VAL A 281 12.46 -17.26 -12.96
N VAL A 282 11.59 -18.13 -12.44
CA VAL A 282 11.34 -18.20 -11.00
C VAL A 282 12.61 -18.57 -10.25
N ARG A 283 13.40 -19.52 -10.76
CA ARG A 283 14.71 -19.88 -10.18
C ARG A 283 15.70 -18.73 -10.22
N TYR A 284 15.82 -18.02 -11.34
CA TYR A 284 16.73 -16.88 -11.45
C TYR A 284 16.45 -15.79 -10.41
N PHE A 285 15.16 -15.55 -10.11
CA PHE A 285 14.74 -14.58 -9.10
C PHE A 285 14.55 -15.16 -7.69
N SER A 286 14.91 -16.43 -7.45
CA SER A 286 14.88 -17.04 -6.11
C SER A 286 16.22 -17.66 -5.68
N ASN A 287 16.89 -18.45 -6.52
CA ASN A 287 18.07 -19.23 -6.10
C ASN A 287 19.05 -19.60 -7.21
N SER A 288 19.01 -18.93 -8.36
CA SER A 288 19.93 -19.18 -9.47
C SER A 288 20.56 -17.87 -9.97
N THR A 289 21.74 -17.99 -10.56
CA THR A 289 22.43 -16.93 -11.29
C THR A 289 22.29 -17.04 -12.80
N ASP A 290 21.74 -18.17 -13.30
CA ASP A 290 21.59 -18.43 -14.72
C ASP A 290 20.48 -17.57 -15.30
N ARG A 291 20.85 -16.62 -16.17
CA ARG A 291 19.90 -15.73 -16.84
C ARG A 291 19.06 -16.55 -17.84
N PRO A 292 17.74 -16.68 -17.65
CA PRO A 292 16.89 -17.46 -18.53
C PRO A 292 16.56 -16.71 -19.82
N ILE A 293 16.29 -17.45 -20.89
CA ILE A 293 15.79 -16.92 -22.15
C ILE A 293 14.40 -16.30 -21.94
N ALA A 294 14.16 -15.11 -22.49
CA ALA A 294 12.92 -14.39 -22.34
C ALA A 294 11.78 -14.94 -23.21
N CYS A 295 12.04 -15.20 -24.49
CA CYS A 295 10.98 -15.66 -25.39
C CYS A 295 10.45 -17.05 -25.02
N GLY A 296 9.13 -17.11 -24.84
CA GLY A 296 8.40 -18.31 -24.44
C GLY A 296 8.49 -18.63 -22.94
N SER A 297 9.05 -17.73 -22.11
CA SER A 297 9.05 -17.86 -20.65
C SER A 297 7.92 -17.08 -19.97
N PHE A 298 7.24 -16.17 -20.68
CA PHE A 298 6.15 -15.33 -20.16
C PHE A 298 5.00 -15.18 -21.16
N VAL A 299 3.91 -14.58 -20.69
CA VAL A 299 2.76 -14.10 -21.46
C VAL A 299 2.39 -12.69 -21.03
N ASN A 300 1.87 -11.92 -21.97
CA ASN A 300 1.26 -10.62 -21.76
C ASN A 300 -0.13 -10.81 -21.15
N LEU A 301 -0.48 -9.95 -20.19
CA LEU A 301 -1.84 -9.83 -19.68
C LEU A 301 -2.62 -8.79 -20.50
N PRO A 302 -3.97 -8.80 -20.47
CA PRO A 302 -4.80 -8.05 -21.42
C PRO A 302 -4.56 -6.53 -21.47
N ASP A 303 -4.09 -5.94 -20.38
CA ASP A 303 -3.81 -4.51 -20.22
C ASP A 303 -2.33 -4.15 -20.48
N ASP A 304 -1.49 -5.11 -20.86
CA ASP A 304 -0.10 -4.85 -21.25
C ASP A 304 -0.05 -4.11 -22.59
N THR A 305 0.64 -2.98 -22.57
CA THR A 305 0.87 -2.10 -23.73
C THR A 305 2.34 -1.76 -23.89
N SER A 306 3.21 -2.47 -23.17
CA SER A 306 4.63 -2.16 -23.09
C SER A 306 5.40 -2.53 -24.36
N ILE A 307 6.46 -1.78 -24.63
CA ILE A 307 7.41 -2.05 -25.71
C ILE A 307 8.31 -3.22 -25.32
N VAL A 308 8.83 -3.23 -24.08
CA VAL A 308 9.73 -4.30 -23.62
C VAL A 308 9.13 -5.69 -23.85
N SER A 309 7.84 -5.91 -23.58
CA SER A 309 7.23 -7.23 -23.71
C SER A 309 7.15 -7.75 -25.15
N GLN A 310 7.14 -6.86 -26.14
CA GLN A 310 7.02 -7.18 -27.57
C GLN A 310 8.35 -7.63 -28.19
N HIS A 311 9.48 -7.31 -27.55
CA HIS A 311 10.82 -7.50 -28.09
C HIS A 311 11.66 -8.50 -27.28
N CYS A 312 11.06 -9.62 -26.87
CA CYS A 312 11.71 -10.62 -26.01
C CYS A 312 13.05 -11.16 -26.54
N ASN A 313 13.25 -11.22 -27.87
CA ASN A 313 14.50 -11.69 -28.47
C ASN A 313 15.68 -10.75 -28.22
N SER A 314 15.38 -9.48 -27.94
CA SER A 314 16.36 -8.42 -27.74
C SER A 314 16.51 -8.03 -26.27
N TRP A 315 15.95 -8.84 -25.35
CA TRP A 315 16.09 -8.56 -23.92
C TRP A 315 17.56 -8.63 -23.49
N SER A 316 17.94 -7.82 -22.49
CA SER A 316 19.30 -7.58 -21.94
C SER A 316 19.98 -6.31 -22.43
N VAL A 317 20.81 -5.72 -21.58
CA VAL A 317 21.72 -4.61 -21.93
C VAL A 317 22.59 -4.92 -23.14
N HIS A 318 22.86 -6.21 -23.40
CA HIS A 318 23.65 -6.67 -24.55
C HIS A 318 22.81 -7.32 -25.66
N GLY A 319 21.47 -7.29 -25.55
CA GLY A 319 20.57 -7.90 -26.54
C GLY A 319 20.71 -9.42 -26.68
N ASP A 320 21.10 -10.13 -25.61
CA ASP A 320 21.31 -11.59 -25.64
C ASP A 320 20.03 -12.43 -25.46
N GLY A 321 18.85 -11.79 -25.42
CA GLY A 321 17.54 -12.43 -25.37
C GLY A 321 17.17 -12.99 -23.99
N ASN A 322 17.86 -12.57 -22.93
CA ASN A 322 17.71 -13.14 -21.60
C ASN A 322 17.23 -12.12 -20.56
N TRP A 323 16.54 -12.62 -19.52
CA TRP A 323 16.13 -11.85 -18.35
C TRP A 323 17.33 -11.29 -17.56
N GLY A 324 17.09 -10.18 -16.87
CA GLY A 324 18.03 -9.52 -15.97
C GLY A 324 19.11 -8.72 -16.69
N SER A 325 20.12 -8.31 -15.93
CA SER A 325 21.36 -7.66 -16.41
C SER A 325 22.59 -8.45 -15.99
N LYS A 326 23.63 -8.51 -16.84
CA LYS A 326 24.93 -9.12 -16.49
C LYS A 326 25.67 -8.30 -15.43
N GLN A 327 25.48 -6.98 -15.45
CA GLN A 327 26.08 -6.06 -14.49
C GLN A 327 25.36 -6.09 -13.14
N TYR A 328 24.04 -6.31 -13.14
CA TYR A 328 23.20 -6.22 -11.94
C TYR A 328 22.64 -7.58 -11.52
N ASN A 329 23.47 -8.62 -11.52
CA ASN A 329 23.11 -9.99 -11.14
C ASN A 329 23.18 -10.27 -9.62
N GLY A 330 23.08 -9.25 -8.76
CA GLY A 330 23.19 -9.39 -7.31
C GLY A 330 21.88 -9.75 -6.60
N ASN A 331 21.84 -9.61 -5.27
CA ASN A 331 20.64 -9.93 -4.47
C ASN A 331 19.42 -9.04 -4.77
N TRP A 332 19.57 -7.96 -5.54
CA TRP A 332 18.52 -6.99 -5.88
C TRP A 332 18.05 -7.10 -7.33
N ARG A 333 18.49 -8.13 -8.08
CA ARG A 333 18.32 -8.26 -9.53
C ARG A 333 16.85 -8.24 -10.01
N ILE A 334 15.89 -8.62 -9.17
CA ILE A 334 14.46 -8.60 -9.51
C ILE A 334 13.91 -7.17 -9.63
N GLN A 335 14.60 -6.19 -9.05
CA GLN A 335 14.24 -4.77 -9.08
C GLN A 335 15.24 -3.93 -9.87
N ASN A 336 16.41 -4.50 -10.21
CA ASN A 336 17.49 -3.80 -10.88
C ASN A 336 17.69 -4.32 -12.32
N GLU A 337 16.92 -3.75 -13.25
CA GLU A 337 16.87 -4.17 -14.66
C GLU A 337 16.53 -5.67 -14.85
N PRO A 338 15.47 -6.20 -14.21
CA PRO A 338 14.96 -7.54 -14.51
C PRO A 338 14.60 -7.72 -16.00
N ILE A 339 14.23 -6.63 -16.67
CA ILE A 339 13.78 -6.59 -18.07
C ILE A 339 14.38 -5.33 -18.68
N TYR A 340 15.09 -5.48 -19.80
CA TYR A 340 15.71 -4.38 -20.55
C TYR A 340 15.64 -4.72 -22.03
N VAL A 341 15.37 -3.75 -22.90
CA VAL A 341 15.50 -3.88 -24.35
C VAL A 341 16.10 -2.60 -24.94
N ASP A 342 16.89 -2.74 -26.01
CA ASP A 342 17.34 -1.63 -26.84
C ASP A 342 16.86 -1.84 -28.29
N VAL A 343 15.88 -1.04 -28.71
CA VAL A 343 15.25 -1.09 -30.05
C VAL A 343 15.30 0.27 -30.73
N GLY A 344 16.49 0.88 -30.75
CA GLY A 344 16.70 2.26 -31.20
C GLY A 344 16.48 3.28 -30.07
N SER A 345 15.84 2.84 -28.99
CA SER A 345 15.71 3.51 -27.70
C SER A 345 15.72 2.45 -26.60
N LYS A 346 16.34 2.77 -25.46
CA LYS A 346 16.47 1.86 -24.31
C LYS A 346 15.21 1.85 -23.47
N HIS A 347 14.52 0.73 -23.33
CA HIS A 347 13.36 0.59 -22.43
C HIS A 347 13.65 -0.45 -21.35
N THR A 348 13.25 -0.17 -20.12
CA THR A 348 13.53 -1.08 -19.00
C THR A 348 12.46 -0.98 -17.91
N MET A 349 12.33 -2.04 -17.12
CA MET A 349 11.67 -1.99 -15.82
C MET A 349 12.77 -1.95 -14.76
N GLN A 350 12.76 -0.94 -13.89
CA GLN A 350 13.75 -0.82 -12.83
C GLN A 350 13.19 0.03 -11.69
N ILE A 351 13.53 -0.35 -10.46
CA ILE A 351 13.31 0.48 -9.29
C ILE A 351 14.43 0.27 -8.27
N VAL A 352 15.45 1.13 -8.34
CA VAL A 352 16.64 1.00 -7.48
C VAL A 352 17.06 2.28 -6.76
N PRO A 353 17.70 2.12 -5.58
CA PRO A 353 18.08 3.23 -4.71
C PRO A 353 19.23 4.09 -5.25
N LYS A 354 20.15 3.52 -6.04
CA LYS A 354 21.33 4.27 -6.51
C LYS A 354 20.89 5.19 -7.66
N SER A 355 20.92 6.50 -7.43
CA SER A 355 20.54 7.57 -8.37
C SER A 355 19.07 7.59 -8.85
N PHE A 356 18.17 6.86 -8.19
CA PHE A 356 16.72 6.81 -8.48
C PHE A 356 16.38 6.55 -9.95
N ARG A 357 16.92 5.47 -10.49
CA ARG A 357 16.50 4.93 -11.79
C ARG A 357 15.20 4.16 -11.59
N SER A 358 14.08 4.87 -11.74
CA SER A 358 12.72 4.32 -11.67
C SER A 358 12.08 4.31 -13.05
N TYR A 359 12.35 3.23 -13.77
CA TYR A 359 11.90 3.04 -15.13
C TYR A 359 10.74 2.05 -15.20
N CYS A 360 9.78 2.36 -16.04
CA CYS A 360 8.70 1.51 -16.46
C CYS A 360 8.47 1.69 -17.95
N ASP A 361 9.13 0.85 -18.75
CA ASP A 361 9.03 0.86 -20.21
C ASP A 361 9.35 2.23 -20.85
N ASP A 362 10.15 3.04 -20.15
CA ASP A 362 10.58 4.37 -20.55
C ASP A 362 12.08 4.47 -20.78
N HIS A 363 12.46 5.59 -21.41
CA HIS A 363 13.79 5.77 -21.96
C HIS A 363 14.83 6.04 -20.88
N TRP A 364 15.96 5.33 -20.94
CA TRP A 364 17.07 5.50 -19.98
C TRP A 364 17.59 6.94 -19.90
N ASP A 365 17.66 7.66 -21.03
CA ASP A 365 18.19 9.04 -21.09
C ASP A 365 17.13 10.13 -20.85
N ASP A 366 15.88 9.76 -20.59
CA ASP A 366 14.93 10.75 -20.09
C ASP A 366 15.38 11.14 -18.68
N ASN A 367 15.59 12.43 -18.43
CA ASN A 367 15.65 12.95 -17.05
C ASN A 367 14.46 12.34 -16.31
N VAL A 368 14.69 11.39 -15.40
CA VAL A 368 13.63 10.50 -14.91
C VAL A 368 12.52 11.36 -14.31
N GLN A 369 11.44 11.51 -15.07
CA GLN A 369 10.28 12.31 -14.69
C GLN A 369 9.29 11.38 -14.02
N HIS A 370 8.87 11.79 -12.83
CA HIS A 370 7.96 11.04 -11.99
C HIS A 370 6.62 11.75 -11.94
N SER A 371 5.56 10.97 -11.82
CA SER A 371 4.24 11.47 -11.48
C SER A 371 3.77 10.77 -10.21
N ALA A 372 3.11 11.52 -9.33
CA ALA A 372 2.38 10.94 -8.22
C ALA A 372 1.42 9.85 -8.75
N GLY A 373 1.58 8.63 -8.25
CA GLY A 373 0.83 7.46 -8.66
C GLY A 373 1.53 6.49 -9.61
N ASP A 374 2.71 6.83 -10.15
CA ASP A 374 3.56 5.87 -10.86
C ASP A 374 3.83 4.65 -9.97
N SER A 375 3.83 3.43 -10.53
CA SER A 375 3.71 2.22 -9.71
C SER A 375 4.47 1.01 -10.27
N TRP A 376 4.96 0.16 -9.35
CA TRP A 376 5.64 -1.11 -9.63
C TRP A 376 5.21 -2.17 -8.63
N PHE A 377 4.73 -3.30 -9.14
CA PHE A 377 4.33 -4.46 -8.33
C PHE A 377 4.96 -5.75 -8.83
N ILE A 378 5.22 -6.66 -7.88
CA ILE A 378 5.62 -8.03 -8.19
C ILE A 378 4.74 -8.97 -7.35
N PHE A 379 4.20 -9.98 -8.02
CA PHE A 379 3.38 -11.01 -7.40
C PHE A 379 3.98 -12.40 -7.64
N VAL A 380 3.63 -13.35 -6.76
CA VAL A 380 3.97 -14.77 -6.88
C VAL A 380 2.71 -15.64 -6.80
N ARG A 381 2.75 -16.80 -7.46
CA ARG A 381 1.68 -17.80 -7.42
C ARG A 381 2.19 -19.21 -7.61
#